data_AF-A2Y9F2-F1
#
_entry.id   AF-A2Y9F2-F1
#
_cell.length_a   1.000
_cell.length_b   1.000
_cell.length_c   1.000
_cell.angle_alpha   90.00
_cell.angle_beta   90.00
_cell.angle_gamma   90.00
#
_symmetry.space_group_name_H-M   'P 1'
#
loop_
_entity.id
_entity.type
_entity.pdbx_description
1 polymer ?
#
loop_
_entity_poly.entity_id
_entity_poly.type
_entity_poly.pdbx_seq_one_letter_code
_entity_poly.pdbx_strand_id
1 'polypeptide(L)'
;MARGGGVAVAMAVAVAAVVLLLHPAASAAAAGPKKVATAARKEDIPYIRCQVCERIAREISAQVAKKQQALPATKKVPEIEIIEIAENVCNLKKQEADWMLKIDIVEKGDKLEVMGYADTDVAEFVYKKKPSADQLVKFLCKDLSEACVVDPPPVPKVRIFSS
;
A
#
# COMPACT_ATOMS: atom_id res chain seq x y z
N MET A 1 68.64 16.87 -26.63
CA MET A 1 68.74 18.31 -26.26
C MET A 1 67.82 19.12 -27.19
N ALA A 2 67.29 20.24 -26.68
CA ALA A 2 66.26 21.15 -27.24
C ALA A 2 64.79 20.64 -27.07
N ARG A 3 63.94 21.07 -26.11
CA ARG A 3 63.44 22.38 -25.59
C ARG A 3 62.54 23.19 -26.55
N GLY A 4 61.24 23.27 -26.18
CA GLY A 4 60.52 24.55 -26.01
C GLY A 4 59.43 24.91 -27.05
N GLY A 5 58.22 25.20 -26.56
CA GLY A 5 57.26 26.08 -27.26
C GLY A 5 55.82 25.56 -27.33
N GLY A 6 54.98 25.87 -26.34
CA GLY A 6 53.55 25.57 -26.39
C GLY A 6 52.73 26.01 -25.17
N VAL A 7 53.25 26.99 -24.43
CA VAL A 7 52.52 27.69 -23.36
C VAL A 7 51.47 28.58 -24.05
N ALA A 8 50.25 28.06 -24.28
CA ALA A 8 49.09 28.91 -24.61
C ALA A 8 47.73 28.19 -24.58
N VAL A 9 47.62 26.89 -24.90
CA VAL A 9 46.30 26.37 -25.36
C VAL A 9 45.55 25.49 -24.35
N ALA A 10 46.16 25.05 -23.24
CA ALA A 10 45.45 24.22 -22.27
C ALA A 10 44.85 25.00 -21.07
N MET A 11 45.01 26.33 -21.04
CA MET A 11 44.23 27.22 -20.15
C MET A 11 42.78 27.43 -20.64
N ALA A 12 42.34 26.67 -21.65
CA ALA A 12 40.93 26.55 -22.02
C ALA A 12 40.19 25.41 -21.30
N VAL A 13 40.93 24.53 -20.57
CA VAL A 13 40.36 23.38 -19.85
C VAL A 13 39.72 23.79 -18.52
N ALA A 14 40.07 24.95 -17.96
CA ALA A 14 39.63 25.32 -16.61
C ALA A 14 38.43 26.28 -16.53
N VAL A 15 38.07 27.00 -17.61
CA VAL A 15 37.03 28.05 -17.53
C VAL A 15 35.62 27.52 -17.85
N ALA A 16 35.49 26.44 -18.63
CA ALA A 16 34.19 25.83 -18.91
C ALA A 16 33.67 24.92 -17.78
N ALA A 17 34.54 24.45 -16.88
CA ALA A 17 34.16 23.58 -15.77
C ALA A 17 33.65 24.33 -14.53
N VAL A 18 33.91 25.64 -14.41
CA VAL A 18 33.52 26.44 -13.24
C VAL A 18 32.14 27.10 -13.39
N VAL A 19 31.64 27.26 -14.62
CA VAL A 19 30.35 27.94 -14.89
C VAL A 19 29.13 27.03 -14.66
N LEU A 20 29.31 25.71 -14.55
CA LEU A 20 28.23 24.77 -14.25
C LEU A 20 27.92 24.61 -12.75
N LEU A 21 28.66 25.25 -11.85
CA LEU A 21 28.46 25.18 -10.39
C LEU A 21 27.58 26.30 -9.81
N LEU A 22 26.99 27.16 -10.65
CA LEU A 22 26.13 28.27 -10.23
C LEU A 22 24.70 28.12 -10.77
N HIS A 23 24.05 27.01 -10.46
CA HIS A 23 22.59 26.92 -10.50
C HIS A 23 22.07 26.56 -9.11
N PRO A 24 21.30 27.44 -8.44
CA PRO A 24 20.65 27.10 -7.19
C PRO A 24 19.49 26.14 -7.53
N ALA A 25 19.72 24.84 -7.36
CA ALA A 25 18.63 23.88 -7.28
C ALA A 25 17.92 24.10 -5.93
N ALA A 26 16.98 25.05 -5.91
CA ALA A 26 15.99 25.16 -4.87
C ALA A 26 15.16 23.86 -4.86
N SER A 27 15.62 22.87 -4.09
CA SER A 27 14.78 21.76 -3.65
C SER A 27 14.21 22.13 -2.29
N ALA A 28 13.19 23.00 -2.31
CA ALA A 28 12.23 23.00 -1.23
C ALA A 28 11.54 21.63 -1.26
N ALA A 29 12.05 20.69 -0.46
CA ALA A 29 11.29 19.53 -0.08
C ALA A 29 10.05 20.06 0.66
N ALA A 30 8.97 20.27 -0.08
CA ALA A 30 7.65 20.41 0.47
C ALA A 30 7.34 19.07 1.15
N ALA A 31 7.72 18.97 2.42
CA ALA A 31 7.12 18.03 3.33
C ALA A 31 5.63 18.42 3.39
N GLY A 32 4.84 17.86 2.48
CA GLY A 32 3.39 17.92 2.57
C GLY A 32 2.98 17.50 3.98
N PRO A 33 1.91 18.08 4.54
CA PRO A 33 1.45 17.71 5.87
C PRO A 33 1.38 16.19 5.95
N LYS A 34 2.16 15.59 6.87
CA LYS A 34 2.01 14.17 7.17
C LYS A 34 0.53 13.99 7.50
N LYS A 35 -0.23 13.33 6.63
CA LYS A 35 -1.62 13.00 6.91
C LYS A 35 -1.59 12.28 8.25
N VAL A 36 -2.18 12.93 9.27
CA VAL A 36 -2.37 12.30 10.57
C VAL A 36 -3.13 11.03 10.27
N ALA A 37 -2.51 9.88 10.52
CA ALA A 37 -3.18 8.60 10.37
C ALA A 37 -4.48 8.71 11.16
N THR A 38 -5.61 8.68 10.46
CA THR A 38 -6.93 8.74 11.07
C THR A 38 -6.94 7.64 12.12
N ALA A 39 -7.09 8.01 13.39
CA ALA A 39 -7.08 7.02 14.46
C ALA A 39 -8.17 5.99 14.18
N ALA A 40 -7.86 4.71 14.34
CA ALA A 40 -8.82 3.63 14.18
C ALA A 40 -10.06 3.91 15.03
N ARG A 41 -11.26 3.79 14.45
CA ARG A 41 -12.52 4.04 15.14
C ARG A 41 -12.71 2.98 16.22
N LYS A 42 -12.58 3.39 17.47
CA LYS A 42 -12.72 2.49 18.62
C LYS A 42 -14.17 2.07 18.82
N GLU A 43 -15.09 2.85 18.26
CA GLU A 43 -16.54 2.65 18.32
C GLU A 43 -16.98 1.42 17.53
N ASP A 44 -16.21 1.00 16.53
CA ASP A 44 -16.54 -0.13 15.64
C ASP A 44 -16.16 -1.49 16.23
N ILE A 45 -15.28 -1.48 17.24
CA ILE A 45 -14.75 -2.66 17.93
C ILE A 45 -15.84 -3.67 18.35
N PRO A 46 -16.98 -3.28 18.96
CA PRO A 46 -18.02 -4.21 19.37
C PRO A 46 -18.60 -5.04 18.22
N TYR A 47 -18.63 -4.49 17.01
CA TYR A 47 -19.27 -5.12 15.85
C TYR A 47 -18.33 -6.05 15.07
N ILE A 48 -17.02 -5.83 15.15
CA ILE A 48 -16.02 -6.58 14.37
C ILE A 48 -15.23 -7.60 15.20
N ARG A 49 -15.28 -7.56 16.54
CA ARG A 49 -14.50 -8.42 17.45
C ARG A 49 -14.50 -9.91 17.06
N CYS A 50 -15.67 -10.47 16.77
CA CYS A 50 -15.79 -11.89 16.42
C CYS A 50 -15.09 -12.19 15.09
N GLN A 51 -15.33 -11.35 14.08
CA GLN A 51 -14.76 -11.55 12.74
C GLN A 51 -13.24 -11.39 12.75
N VAL A 52 -12.73 -10.43 13.55
CA VAL A 52 -11.29 -10.27 13.77
C VAL A 52 -10.70 -11.52 14.44
N CYS A 53 -11.34 -12.04 15.49
CA CYS A 53 -10.89 -13.26 16.17
C CYS A 53 -10.85 -14.47 15.21
N GLU A 54 -11.91 -14.67 14.43
CA GLU A 54 -11.98 -15.73 13.42
C GLU A 54 -10.87 -15.58 12.37
N ARG A 55 -10.60 -14.36 11.92
CA ARG A 55 -9.59 -14.12 10.90
C ARG A 55 -8.17 -14.37 11.44
N ILE A 56 -7.87 -13.93 12.66
CA ILE A 56 -6.61 -14.23 13.32
C ILE A 56 -6.43 -15.74 13.46
N ALA A 57 -7.47 -16.47 13.91
CA ALA A 57 -7.40 -17.93 14.05
C ALA A 57 -7.13 -18.64 12.71
N ARG A 58 -7.79 -18.20 11.64
CA ARG A 58 -7.57 -18.73 10.28
C ARG A 58 -6.14 -18.47 9.80
N GLU A 59 -5.60 -17.29 10.08
CA GLU A 59 -4.24 -16.95 9.66
C GLU A 59 -3.18 -17.75 10.44
N ILE A 60 -3.31 -17.84 11.77
CA ILE A 60 -2.43 -18.71 12.59
C ILE A 60 -2.46 -20.14 12.03
N SER A 61 -3.65 -20.68 11.77
CA SER A 61 -3.81 -22.02 11.21
C SER A 61 -3.14 -22.15 9.84
N ALA A 62 -3.32 -21.18 8.95
CA ALA A 62 -2.71 -21.19 7.63
C ALA A 62 -1.17 -21.15 7.69
N GLN A 63 -0.60 -20.35 8.62
CA GLN A 63 0.84 -20.25 8.79
C GLN A 63 1.44 -21.50 9.44
N VAL A 64 0.76 -22.08 10.44
CA VAL A 64 1.12 -23.40 11.00
C VAL A 64 1.07 -24.46 9.91
N ALA A 65 0.03 -24.48 9.07
CA ALA A 65 -0.10 -25.43 7.97
C ALA A 65 1.02 -25.28 6.92
N LYS A 66 1.38 -24.04 6.56
CA LYS A 66 2.52 -23.76 5.67
C LYS A 66 3.83 -24.29 6.25
N LYS A 67 4.09 -24.06 7.55
CA LYS A 67 5.26 -24.64 8.22
C LYS A 67 5.21 -26.16 8.26
N GLN A 68 4.04 -26.75 8.53
CA GLN A 68 3.84 -28.20 8.55
C GLN A 68 4.12 -28.85 7.19
N GLN A 69 3.82 -28.17 6.08
CA GLN A 69 4.14 -28.61 4.72
C GLN A 69 5.65 -28.54 4.40
N ALA A 70 6.38 -27.62 5.04
CA ALA A 70 7.83 -27.54 4.91
C ALA A 70 8.56 -28.63 5.73
N LEU A 71 7.85 -29.31 6.64
CA LEU A 71 8.38 -30.41 7.43
C LEU A 71 8.07 -31.78 6.78
N PRO A 72 8.90 -32.81 7.03
CA PRO A 72 8.56 -34.17 6.67
C PRO A 72 7.25 -34.61 7.32
N ALA A 73 6.44 -35.42 6.63
CA ALA A 73 5.10 -35.84 7.08
C ALA A 73 5.07 -36.57 8.45
N THR A 74 6.22 -37.07 8.92
CA THR A 74 6.38 -37.74 10.21
C THR A 74 6.69 -36.79 11.37
N LYS A 75 7.02 -35.51 11.08
CA LYS A 75 7.33 -34.49 12.08
C LYS A 75 6.18 -33.51 12.22
N LYS A 76 5.89 -33.08 13.44
CA LYS A 76 4.93 -32.02 13.73
C LYS A 76 5.65 -30.70 13.95
N VAL A 77 4.99 -29.59 13.63
CA VAL A 77 5.47 -28.25 14.03
C VAL A 77 5.61 -28.23 15.56
N PRO A 78 6.78 -27.87 16.11
CA PRO A 78 6.98 -27.81 17.55
C PRO A 78 6.18 -26.66 18.15
N GLU A 79 5.74 -26.82 19.40
CA GLU A 79 4.93 -25.84 20.13
C GLU A 79 5.54 -24.44 20.13
N ILE A 80 6.87 -24.33 20.28
CA ILE A 80 7.56 -23.04 20.29
C ILE A 80 7.39 -22.27 18.98
N GLU A 81 7.38 -22.96 17.83
CA GLU A 81 7.15 -22.30 16.54
C GLU A 81 5.69 -21.86 16.38
N ILE A 82 4.74 -22.59 16.98
CA ILE A 82 3.34 -22.20 17.01
C ILE A 82 3.15 -20.94 17.86
N ILE A 83 3.83 -20.85 19.01
CA ILE A 83 3.84 -19.66 19.86
C ILE A 83 4.42 -18.46 19.10
N GLU A 84 5.56 -18.62 18.42
CA GLU A 84 6.15 -17.55 17.62
C GLU A 84 5.20 -17.06 16.52
N ILE A 85 4.48 -17.95 15.84
CA ILE A 85 3.44 -17.55 14.88
C ILE A 85 2.36 -16.74 15.59
N ALA A 86 1.83 -17.24 16.71
CA ALA A 86 0.74 -16.59 17.45
C ALA A 86 1.14 -15.20 17.98
N GLU A 87 2.39 -14.99 18.38
CA GLU A 87 2.91 -13.70 18.81
C GLU A 87 3.13 -12.74 17.63
N ASN A 88 3.62 -13.25 16.49
CA ASN A 88 4.00 -12.43 15.35
C ASN A 88 2.83 -12.13 14.39
N VAL A 89 1.74 -12.90 14.41
CA VAL A 89 0.58 -12.73 13.52
C VAL A 89 -0.07 -11.35 13.65
N CYS A 90 0.06 -10.72 14.81
CA CYS A 90 -0.45 -9.37 15.12
C CYS A 90 0.65 -8.29 15.11
N ASN A 91 1.88 -8.62 14.73
CA ASN A 91 3.02 -7.70 14.75
C ASN A 91 3.35 -7.19 13.35
N LEU A 92 2.88 -5.99 12.99
CA LEU A 92 3.05 -5.38 11.65
C LEU A 92 4.50 -5.26 11.14
N LYS A 93 5.52 -5.49 11.98
CA LYS A 93 6.93 -5.52 11.59
C LYS A 93 7.41 -6.91 11.15
N LYS A 94 6.53 -7.90 11.20
CA LYS A 94 6.80 -9.32 10.96
C LYS A 94 6.01 -9.78 9.74
N GLN A 95 6.58 -10.69 8.97
CA GLN A 95 5.97 -11.18 7.73
C GLN A 95 4.64 -11.91 8.02
N GLU A 96 4.55 -12.53 9.19
CA GLU A 96 3.37 -13.18 9.74
C GLU A 96 2.17 -12.25 9.88
N ALA A 97 2.37 -10.93 9.82
CA ALA A 97 1.34 -9.90 9.90
C ALA A 97 0.98 -9.25 8.54
N ASP A 98 1.64 -9.63 7.44
CA ASP A 98 1.42 -9.03 6.11
C ASP A 98 -0.01 -9.20 5.59
N TRP A 99 -0.76 -10.15 6.14
CA TRP A 99 -2.17 -10.39 5.86
C TRP A 99 -3.08 -9.29 6.44
N MET A 100 -2.68 -8.62 7.52
CA MET A 100 -3.46 -7.53 8.13
C MET A 100 -3.50 -6.31 7.23
N LEU A 101 -2.41 -6.04 6.50
CA LEU A 101 -2.34 -5.03 5.44
C LEU A 101 -3.10 -5.45 4.16
N LYS A 102 -3.87 -6.54 4.24
CA LYS A 102 -4.70 -7.08 3.17
C LYS A 102 -6.15 -7.27 3.61
N ILE A 103 -6.55 -6.65 4.72
CA ILE A 103 -7.93 -6.62 5.20
C ILE A 103 -8.40 -5.19 5.50
N ASP A 104 -9.64 -4.88 5.12
CA ASP A 104 -10.34 -3.63 5.43
C ASP A 104 -11.67 -3.88 6.16
N ILE A 105 -12.21 -2.87 6.84
CA ILE A 105 -13.53 -2.90 7.47
C ILE A 105 -14.52 -2.22 6.51
N VAL A 106 -15.49 -2.97 6.02
CA VAL A 106 -16.51 -2.47 5.08
C VAL A 106 -17.89 -2.45 5.71
N GLU A 107 -18.72 -1.50 5.28
CA GLU A 107 -20.14 -1.45 5.61
C GLU A 107 -20.92 -2.33 4.63
N LYS A 108 -21.73 -3.26 5.15
CA LYS A 108 -22.65 -4.08 4.36
C LYS A 108 -24.04 -4.02 4.95
N GLY A 109 -24.87 -3.16 4.36
CA GLY A 109 -26.19 -2.85 4.91
C GLY A 109 -26.05 -2.12 6.25
N ASP A 110 -26.53 -2.76 7.32
CA ASP A 110 -26.51 -2.25 8.70
C ASP A 110 -25.36 -2.84 9.56
N LYS A 111 -24.40 -3.54 8.95
CA LYS A 111 -23.32 -4.26 9.66
C LYS A 111 -21.93 -3.88 9.15
N LEU A 112 -20.94 -4.02 10.03
CA LEU A 112 -19.52 -3.96 9.67
C LEU A 112 -18.97 -5.36 9.40
N GLU A 113 -18.28 -5.53 8.28
CA GLU A 113 -17.61 -6.77 7.88
C GLU A 113 -16.11 -6.55 7.68
N VAL A 114 -15.31 -7.55 8.06
CA VAL A 114 -13.85 -7.59 7.90
C VAL A 114 -13.52 -8.33 6.59
N MET A 115 -13.23 -7.60 5.51
CA MET A 115 -13.06 -8.15 4.15
C MET A 115 -11.61 -8.03 3.62
N GLY A 116 -11.19 -8.95 2.75
CA GLY A 116 -9.86 -8.89 2.11
C GLY A 116 -9.77 -7.87 0.96
N TYR A 117 -8.57 -7.36 0.66
CA TYR A 117 -8.34 -6.18 -0.22
C TYR A 117 -8.89 -6.32 -1.64
N ALA A 118 -9.81 -5.42 -1.97
CA ALA A 118 -10.05 -4.95 -3.33
C ALA A 118 -9.06 -3.83 -3.73
N ASP A 119 -8.39 -3.17 -2.76
CA ASP A 119 -7.56 -1.97 -3.00
C ASP A 119 -6.20 -2.23 -3.66
N THR A 120 -5.62 -3.42 -3.49
CA THR A 120 -4.33 -3.76 -4.12
C THR A 120 -4.45 -3.81 -5.64
N ASP A 121 -5.56 -4.36 -6.13
CA ASP A 121 -5.82 -4.48 -7.56
C ASP A 121 -6.05 -3.10 -8.21
N VAL A 122 -6.67 -2.16 -7.47
CA VAL A 122 -6.86 -0.77 -7.89
C VAL A 122 -5.53 -0.03 -7.97
N ALA A 123 -4.70 -0.14 -6.93
CA ALA A 123 -3.39 0.49 -6.89
C ALA A 123 -2.46 -0.05 -7.98
N GLU A 124 -2.48 -1.36 -8.21
CA GLU A 124 -1.72 -2.01 -9.28
C GLU A 124 -2.17 -1.55 -10.67
N PHE A 125 -3.49 -1.49 -10.90
CA PHE A 125 -4.05 -1.02 -12.17
C PHE A 125 -3.64 0.44 -12.46
N VAL A 126 -3.75 1.34 -11.47
CA VAL A 126 -3.35 2.75 -11.63
C VAL A 126 -1.85 2.88 -11.91
N TYR A 127 -1.01 2.14 -11.17
CA TYR A 127 0.45 2.26 -11.28
C TYR A 127 1.00 1.69 -12.59
N LYS A 128 0.56 0.48 -12.98
CA LYS A 128 1.08 -0.23 -14.15
C LYS A 128 0.46 0.26 -15.45
N LYS A 129 -0.84 0.56 -15.45
CA LYS A 129 -1.57 0.87 -16.67
C LYS A 129 -1.67 2.38 -16.95
N LYS A 130 -1.45 3.24 -15.94
CA LYS A 130 -1.69 4.69 -16.01
C LYS A 130 -3.00 5.02 -16.78
N PRO A 131 -4.12 4.41 -16.36
CA PRO A 131 -5.38 4.48 -17.10
C PRO A 131 -5.94 5.90 -17.11
N SER A 132 -6.85 6.18 -18.05
CA SER A 132 -7.69 7.38 -17.95
C SER A 132 -8.70 7.23 -16.81
N ALA A 133 -9.28 8.34 -16.36
CA ALA A 133 -10.32 8.34 -15.34
C ALA A 133 -11.47 7.36 -15.68
N ASP A 134 -11.87 7.28 -16.94
CA ASP A 134 -12.96 6.40 -17.39
C ASP A 134 -12.62 4.91 -17.28
N GLN A 135 -11.38 4.53 -17.57
CA GLN A 135 -10.91 3.15 -17.43
C GLN A 135 -10.83 2.73 -15.96
N LEU A 136 -10.39 3.64 -15.10
CA LEU A 136 -10.37 3.41 -13.66
C LEU A 136 -11.79 3.28 -13.10
N VAL A 137 -12.71 4.16 -13.52
CA VAL A 137 -14.13 4.12 -13.13
C VAL A 137 -14.79 2.82 -13.60
N LYS A 138 -14.49 2.35 -14.81
CA LYS A 138 -15.00 1.05 -15.29
C LYS A 138 -14.49 -0.10 -14.42
N PHE A 139 -13.18 -0.19 -14.23
CA PHE A 139 -12.58 -1.27 -13.43
C PHE A 139 -13.11 -1.26 -11.99
N LEU A 140 -13.09 -0.10 -11.34
CA LEU A 140 -13.56 0.06 -9.97
C LEU A 140 -15.05 -0.19 -9.84
N CYS A 141 -15.86 0.57 -10.59
CA CYS A 141 -17.27 0.71 -10.31
C CYS A 141 -18.13 -0.34 -11.02
N LYS A 142 -17.62 -0.96 -12.09
CA LYS A 142 -18.35 -1.97 -12.86
C LYS A 142 -17.80 -3.37 -12.65
N ASP A 143 -16.48 -3.53 -12.72
CA ASP A 143 -15.86 -4.86 -12.74
C ASP A 143 -15.49 -5.37 -11.34
N LEU A 144 -15.05 -4.47 -10.44
CA LEU A 144 -14.59 -4.82 -9.09
C LEU A 144 -15.69 -4.69 -8.02
N SER A 145 -16.44 -3.59 -8.03
CA SER A 145 -17.50 -3.35 -7.04
C SER A 145 -18.91 -3.71 -7.52
N GLU A 146 -19.08 -3.97 -8.83
CA GLU A 146 -20.37 -4.21 -9.50
C GLU A 146 -21.44 -3.10 -9.30
N ALA A 147 -21.08 -1.98 -8.69
CA ALA A 147 -21.99 -0.91 -8.28
C ALA A 147 -22.67 -0.18 -9.46
N CYS A 148 -22.06 -0.19 -10.64
CA CYS A 148 -22.55 0.46 -11.86
C CYS A 148 -23.04 -0.55 -12.92
N VAL A 149 -23.46 -1.75 -12.49
CA VAL A 149 -24.09 -2.73 -13.39
C VAL A 149 -25.51 -2.28 -13.81
N VAL A 150 -26.17 -1.47 -12.98
CA VAL A 150 -27.47 -0.84 -13.28
C VAL A 150 -27.31 0.68 -13.25
N ASP A 151 -27.84 1.37 -14.25
CA ASP A 151 -27.74 2.83 -14.33
C ASP A 151 -28.44 3.51 -13.14
N PRO A 152 -27.78 4.48 -12.48
CA PRO A 152 -28.37 5.14 -11.32
C PRO A 152 -29.57 6.02 -11.72
N PRO A 153 -30.66 6.04 -10.92
CA PRO A 153 -31.81 6.88 -11.19
C PRO A 153 -31.46 8.38 -11.06
N PRO A 154 -32.17 9.27 -11.77
CA PRO A 154 -31.86 10.69 -11.79
C PRO A 154 -32.02 11.33 -10.41
N VAL A 155 -31.02 12.13 -10.01
CA VAL A 155 -30.99 12.77 -8.70
C VAL A 155 -31.99 13.94 -8.67
N PRO A 156 -32.91 14.00 -7.68
CA PRO A 156 -33.78 15.15 -7.49
C PRO A 156 -32.98 16.42 -7.14
N LYS A 157 -33.34 17.55 -7.75
CA LYS A 157 -32.57 18.81 -7.84
C LYS A 157 -32.21 19.54 -6.53
N VAL A 158 -32.49 18.97 -5.35
CA VAL A 158 -32.44 19.72 -4.06
C VAL A 158 -31.21 19.41 -3.20
N ARG A 159 -30.20 18.69 -3.71
CA ARG A 159 -28.97 18.41 -2.96
C ARG A 159 -27.74 19.04 -3.60
N ILE A 160 -27.70 20.37 -3.64
CA ILE A 160 -26.44 21.12 -3.70
C ILE A 160 -26.04 21.36 -2.24
N PHE A 161 -24.99 20.71 -1.75
CA PHE A 161 -24.34 21.11 -0.51
C PHE A 161 -22.98 21.73 -0.79
N SER A 162 -22.85 22.93 -0.24
CA SER A 162 -21.72 23.86 -0.18
C SER A 162 -20.42 23.20 0.25
N SER A 163 -19.34 23.80 -0.26
CA SER A 163 -17.93 23.72 0.13
C SER A 163 -17.62 23.27 1.55
#